data_AF-A0A6J5DMQ1-F1
#
_entry.id   AF-A0A6J5DMQ1-F1
#
_cell.length_a   1.000
_cell.length_b   1.000
_cell.length_c   1.000
_cell.angle_alpha   90.00
_cell.angle_beta   90.00
_cell.angle_gamma   90.00
#
_symmetry.space_group_name_H-M   'P 1'
#
loop_
_entity.id
_entity.type
_entity.pdbx_description
1 polymer ?
#
loop_
_entity_poly.entity_id
_entity_poly.type
_entity_poly.pdbx_seq_one_letter_code
_entity_poly.pdbx_strand_id
1 'polypeptide(L)'
;MPQVAALNALVNQAPFNQLIGGVYTTIWIRSGGESYTASGRRKSDGAVVPLPGVAGAVLVSELDAILRGTQSVDVEVNGAAYGFTRIGTVGSIEYAVTEHALIPQSVRGTPTVVI
;
A
#
# COMPACT_ATOMS: atom_id res chain seq x y z
N MET A 1 -9.32 2.96 -16.43
CA MET A 1 -8.87 4.13 -15.65
C MET A 1 -7.43 3.89 -15.21
N PRO A 2 -6.51 4.86 -15.30
CA PRO A 2 -5.09 4.61 -15.00
C PRO A 2 -4.79 4.20 -13.55
N GLN A 3 -5.57 4.67 -12.56
CA GLN A 3 -5.45 4.23 -11.16
C GLN A 3 -5.74 2.73 -10.99
N VAL A 4 -6.76 2.22 -11.68
CA VAL A 4 -7.13 0.80 -11.66
C VAL A 4 -6.04 -0.07 -12.29
N ALA A 5 -5.41 0.40 -13.37
CA ALA A 5 -4.29 -0.32 -13.98
C ALA A 5 -3.07 -0.37 -13.05
N ALA A 6 -2.73 0.77 -12.43
CA ALA A 6 -1.64 0.85 -11.46
C ALA A 6 -1.89 -0.01 -10.22
N LEU A 7 -3.11 0.01 -9.69
CA LEU A 7 -3.51 -0.86 -8.58
C LEU A 7 -3.39 -2.34 -8.97
N ASN A 8 -3.88 -2.74 -10.15
CA ASN A 8 -3.72 -4.10 -10.66
C ASN A 8 -2.25 -4.54 -10.79
N ALA A 9 -1.36 -3.63 -11.20
CA ALA A 9 0.07 -3.91 -11.25
C ALA A 9 0.65 -4.08 -9.84
N LEU A 10 0.27 -3.20 -8.91
CA LEU A 10 0.76 -3.17 -7.53
C LEU A 10 0.39 -4.44 -6.75
N VAL A 11 -0.88 -4.86 -6.78
CA VAL A 11 -1.42 -5.96 -5.95
C VAL A 11 -0.78 -7.31 -6.23
N ASN A 12 -0.22 -7.50 -7.43
CA ASN A 12 0.43 -8.74 -7.84
C ASN A 12 1.94 -8.77 -7.52
N GLN A 13 2.51 -7.66 -7.04
CA GLN A 13 3.94 -7.54 -6.76
C GLN A 13 4.22 -7.68 -5.26
N ALA A 14 5.39 -8.24 -4.94
CA ALA A 14 5.91 -8.17 -3.58
C ALA A 14 6.35 -6.73 -3.27
N PRO A 15 6.06 -6.20 -2.07
CA PRO A 15 5.47 -6.91 -0.93
C PRO A 15 3.93 -6.82 -0.82
N PHE A 16 3.24 -6.17 -1.75
CA PHE A 16 1.79 -5.91 -1.65
C PHE A 16 0.92 -7.17 -1.77
N ASN A 17 1.32 -8.15 -2.56
CA ASN A 17 0.67 -9.46 -2.59
C ASN A 17 0.69 -10.16 -1.22
N GLN A 18 1.72 -9.92 -0.39
CA GLN A 18 1.83 -10.44 0.97
C GLN A 18 0.97 -9.65 1.96
N LEU A 19 0.73 -8.36 1.72
CA LEU A 19 -0.26 -7.60 2.49
C LEU A 19 -1.69 -8.09 2.21
N ILE A 20 -2.03 -8.32 0.94
CA ILE A 20 -3.33 -8.89 0.55
C ILE A 20 -3.49 -10.32 1.07
N GLY A 21 -2.42 -11.12 1.02
CA GLY A 21 -2.37 -12.46 1.60
C GLY A 21 -2.40 -12.50 3.13
N GLY A 22 -2.46 -11.35 3.81
CA GLY A 22 -2.59 -11.26 5.27
C GLY A 22 -1.30 -11.53 6.05
N VAL A 23 -0.14 -11.51 5.40
CA VAL A 23 1.18 -11.65 6.05
C VAL A 23 1.54 -10.36 6.79
N TYR A 24 1.27 -9.22 6.16
CA TYR A 24 1.53 -7.89 6.70
C TYR A 24 0.24 -7.10 6.84
N THR A 25 0.17 -6.26 7.87
CA THR A 25 -0.95 -5.34 8.08
C THR A 25 -0.66 -3.96 7.51
N THR A 26 0.61 -3.59 7.40
CA THR A 26 1.05 -2.30 6.86
C THR A 26 2.38 -2.48 6.16
N ILE A 27 2.55 -1.84 5.01
CA ILE A 27 3.82 -1.74 4.29
C ILE A 27 4.18 -0.25 4.21
N TRP A 28 5.43 0.07 4.49
CA TRP A 28 6.02 1.37 4.24
C TRP A 28 7.07 1.27 3.15
N ILE A 29 7.04 2.20 2.20
CA ILE A 29 8.08 2.38 1.19
C ILE A 29 8.59 3.81 1.32
N ARG A 30 9.88 3.95 1.64
CA ARG A 30 10.55 5.25 1.70
C ARG A 30 11.44 5.44 0.47
N SER A 31 11.27 6.56 -0.21
CA SER A 31 12.16 7.04 -1.26
C SER A 31 13.27 7.91 -0.66
N GLY A 32 14.51 7.48 -0.83
CA GLY A 32 15.73 8.22 -0.47
C GLY A 32 16.34 8.96 -1.67
N GLY A 33 15.54 9.34 -2.66
CA GLY A 33 16.02 9.92 -3.93
C GLY A 33 16.44 8.85 -4.93
N GLU A 34 17.65 8.31 -4.79
CA GLU A 34 18.18 7.24 -5.66
C GLU A 34 18.06 5.84 -5.06
N SER A 35 17.72 5.75 -3.78
CA SER A 35 17.58 4.49 -3.04
C SER A 35 16.20 4.33 -2.46
N TYR A 36 15.79 3.09 -2.21
CA TYR A 36 14.48 2.77 -1.65
C TYR A 36 14.64 1.78 -0.51
N THR A 37 13.87 2.00 0.55
CA THR A 37 13.76 1.05 1.65
C THR A 37 12.30 0.70 1.84
N ALA A 38 12.01 -0.59 1.98
CA ALA A 38 10.68 -1.08 2.31
C ALA A 38 10.70 -1.77 3.67
N SER A 39 9.64 -1.61 4.43
CA SER A 39 9.39 -2.32 5.68
C SER A 39 7.93 -2.75 5.77
N GLY A 40 7.66 -3.80 6.54
CA GLY A 40 6.32 -4.31 6.74
C GLY A 40 6.06 -4.64 8.19
N ARG A 41 4.85 -4.36 8.67
CA ARG A 41 4.35 -4.79 9.98
C ARG A 41 3.72 -6.15 9.85
N ARG A 42 4.33 -7.17 10.44
CA ARG A 42 3.81 -8.54 10.42
C ARG A 42 2.49 -8.63 11.18
N LYS A 43 1.56 -9.40 10.63
CA LYS A 43 0.26 -9.65 11.27
C LYS A 43 0.34 -10.59 12.47
N SER A 44 1.29 -11.52 12.46
CA SER A 44 1.45 -12.55 13.48
C SER A 44 1.87 -12.02 14.85
N ASP A 45 2.81 -11.07 14.87
CA ASP A 45 3.47 -10.59 16.09
C ASP A 45 3.53 -9.06 16.18
N GLY A 46 3.05 -8.35 15.15
CA GLY A 46 3.10 -6.89 15.07
C GLY A 46 4.49 -6.31 14.84
N ALA A 47 5.52 -7.14 14.62
CA ALA A 47 6.89 -6.69 14.44
C ALA A 47 7.06 -5.96 13.09
N VAL A 48 7.80 -4.86 13.11
CA VAL A 48 8.21 -4.14 11.88
C VAL A 48 9.52 -4.73 11.39
N VAL A 49 9.54 -5.26 10.18
CA VAL A 49 10.69 -5.94 9.58
C VAL A 49 11.07 -5.30 8.25
N PRO A 50 12.37 -5.30 7.89
CA PRO A 50 12.80 -4.86 6.56
C PRO A 50 12.32 -5.83 5.48
N LEU A 51 11.98 -5.30 4.31
CA LEU A 51 11.57 -6.04 3.12
C LEU A 51 12.62 -5.81 2.02
N PRO A 52 13.70 -6.62 1.97
CA PRO A 52 14.77 -6.45 0.99
C PRO A 52 14.33 -6.91 -0.42
N GLY A 53 15.03 -6.43 -1.45
CA GLY A 53 14.81 -6.87 -2.84
C GLY A 53 13.57 -6.29 -3.51
N VAL A 54 13.00 -5.24 -2.93
CA VAL A 54 11.82 -4.56 -3.45
C VAL A 54 12.21 -3.62 -4.60
N ALA A 55 11.50 -3.72 -5.73
CA ALA A 55 11.68 -2.85 -6.90
C ALA A 55 11.12 -1.43 -6.65
N GLY A 56 11.74 -0.70 -5.71
CA GLY A 56 11.18 0.52 -5.14
C GLY A 56 10.75 1.59 -6.14
N ALA A 57 11.54 1.83 -7.20
CA ALA A 57 11.20 2.82 -8.24
C ALA A 57 9.89 2.51 -8.97
N VAL A 58 9.68 1.23 -9.34
CA VAL A 58 8.44 0.78 -10.00
C VAL A 58 7.27 0.96 -9.04
N LEU A 59 7.42 0.50 -7.80
CA LEU A 59 6.35 0.58 -6.81
C LEU A 59 5.95 2.02 -6.49
N VAL A 60 6.92 2.92 -6.34
CA VAL A 60 6.64 4.35 -6.11
C VAL A 60 5.89 4.95 -7.30
N SER A 61 6.29 4.65 -8.53
CA SER A 61 5.58 5.11 -9.73
C SER A 61 4.12 4.63 -9.75
N GLU A 62 3.86 3.38 -9.38
CA GLU A 62 2.49 2.85 -9.30
C GLU A 62 1.70 3.50 -8.15
N LEU A 63 2.32 3.70 -6.98
CA LEU A 63 1.71 4.37 -5.83
C LEU A 63 1.33 5.82 -6.17
N ASP A 64 2.19 6.56 -6.86
CA ASP A 64 1.91 7.91 -7.34
C ASP A 64 0.76 7.93 -8.35
N ALA A 65 0.75 6.97 -9.28
CA ALA A 65 -0.32 6.82 -10.26
C ALA A 65 -1.68 6.49 -9.60
N ILE A 66 -1.66 5.74 -8.48
CA ILE A 66 -2.85 5.44 -7.67
C ILE A 66 -3.31 6.68 -6.89
N LEU A 67 -2.38 7.39 -6.24
CA LEU A 67 -2.69 8.59 -5.44
C LEU A 67 -3.18 9.77 -6.29
N ARG A 68 -2.70 9.91 -7.53
CA ARG A 68 -3.05 11.03 -8.44
C ARG A 68 -2.97 12.41 -7.78
N GLY A 69 -1.94 12.64 -6.97
CA GLY A 69 -1.74 13.90 -6.26
C GLY A 69 -2.66 14.13 -5.06
N THR A 70 -3.48 13.15 -4.68
CA THR A 70 -4.17 13.16 -3.39
C THR A 70 -3.27 12.61 -2.29
N GLN A 71 -3.53 13.01 -1.05
CA GLN A 71 -2.74 12.54 0.11
C GLN A 71 -3.03 11.08 0.46
N SER A 72 -4.25 10.62 0.20
CA SER A 72 -4.65 9.24 0.44
C SER A 72 -5.82 8.81 -0.42
N VAL A 73 -5.83 7.54 -0.80
CA VAL A 73 -6.98 6.89 -1.44
C VAL A 73 -7.38 5.63 -0.69
N ASP A 74 -8.69 5.38 -0.62
CA ASP A 74 -9.24 4.11 -0.17
C ASP A 74 -9.46 3.22 -1.40
N VAL A 75 -8.90 2.02 -1.38
CA VAL A 75 -9.03 1.07 -2.49
C VAL A 75 -9.76 -0.18 -2.06
N GLU A 76 -10.44 -0.85 -2.98
CA GLU A 76 -11.01 -2.18 -2.79
C GLU A 76 -10.32 -3.16 -3.75
N VAL A 77 -9.96 -4.34 -3.24
CA VAL A 77 -9.29 -5.40 -4.00
C VAL A 77 -9.99 -6.72 -3.73
N ASN A 78 -10.46 -7.41 -4.78
CA ASN A 78 -11.11 -8.72 -4.71
C ASN A 78 -12.36 -8.78 -3.82
N GLY A 79 -13.06 -7.65 -3.61
CA GLY A 79 -14.32 -7.59 -2.85
C GLY A 79 -14.25 -8.06 -1.38
N ALA A 80 -13.05 -8.19 -0.81
CA ALA A 80 -12.85 -8.80 0.50
C ALA A 80 -12.52 -7.78 1.60
N ALA A 81 -12.82 -8.10 2.86
CA ALA A 81 -12.43 -7.32 4.05
C ALA A 81 -10.90 -7.19 4.24
N TYR A 82 -10.12 -8.02 3.55
CA TYR A 82 -8.65 -7.91 3.41
C TYR A 82 -8.23 -6.92 2.32
N GLY A 83 -9.16 -6.52 1.47
CA GLY A 83 -9.03 -5.51 0.43
C GLY A 83 -9.68 -4.21 0.86
N PHE A 84 -9.14 -3.56 1.89
CA PHE A 84 -8.92 -2.13 1.67
C PHE A 84 -7.53 -1.76 2.09
N THR A 85 -6.91 -0.99 1.23
CA THR A 85 -5.54 -0.60 1.38
C THR A 85 -5.52 0.91 1.33
N ARG A 86 -5.52 1.58 2.49
CA ARG A 86 -5.30 3.02 2.46
C ARG A 86 -3.87 3.22 2.03
N ILE A 87 -3.71 3.75 0.82
CA ILE A 87 -2.43 4.22 0.31
C ILE A 87 -2.39 5.69 0.67
N GLY A 88 -1.32 6.13 1.32
CA GLY A 88 -1.10 7.54 1.59
C GLY A 88 0.37 7.86 1.75
N THR A 89 0.70 9.14 1.69
CA THR A 89 2.05 9.63 1.98
C THR A 89 2.19 10.06 3.44
N VAL A 90 3.23 9.55 4.10
CA VAL A 90 3.66 9.98 5.44
C VAL A 90 4.82 10.95 5.26
N GLY A 91 4.52 12.25 5.36
CA GLY A 91 5.46 13.28 4.93
C GLY A 91 5.60 13.32 3.39
N SER A 92 6.77 13.73 2.89
CA SER A 92 7.01 13.93 1.45
C SER A 92 7.72 12.77 0.75
N ILE A 93 8.18 11.75 1.48
CA ILE A 93 9.08 10.71 0.95
C ILE A 93 8.71 9.28 1.32
N GLU A 94 7.66 9.07 2.12
CA GLU A 94 7.26 7.75 2.58
C GLU A 94 5.82 7.47 2.18
N TYR A 95 5.58 6.30 1.63
CA TYR A 95 4.27 5.78 1.30
C TYR A 95 3.90 4.74 2.35
N ALA A 96 2.70 4.84 2.92
CA ALA A 96 2.13 3.87 3.82
C ALA A 96 0.92 3.21 3.17
N VAL A 97 0.89 1.90 3.22
CA VAL A 97 -0.09 1.05 2.56
C VAL A 97 -0.65 0.11 3.62
N THR A 98 -1.87 0.38 4.10
CA THR A 98 -2.40 -0.22 5.33
C THR A 98 -3.68 -1.01 5.10
N GLU A 99 -3.75 -2.22 5.66
CA GLU A 99 -4.95 -3.05 5.62
C GLU A 99 -6.15 -2.36 6.30
N HIS A 100 -7.33 -2.58 5.73
CA HIS A 100 -8.56 -1.90 6.15
C HIS A 100 -8.94 -2.18 7.58
N ALA A 101 -8.70 -3.42 8.03
CA ALA A 101 -9.04 -3.87 9.36
C ALA A 101 -8.35 -3.00 10.44
N LEU A 102 -7.17 -2.45 10.12
CA LEU A 102 -6.45 -1.53 11.01
C LEU A 102 -6.91 -0.07 10.92
N ILE A 103 -7.71 0.29 9.92
CA ILE A 103 -8.27 1.63 9.79
C ILE A 103 -9.50 1.71 10.70
N PRO A 104 -9.57 2.65 11.68
CA PRO A 104 -10.75 2.81 12.52
C PRO A 104 -12.01 3.09 11.68
N GLN A 105 -13.16 2.52 12.05
CA GLN A 105 -14.40 2.68 11.28
C GLN A 105 -14.79 4.14 11.04
N SER A 106 -14.55 5.01 12.01
CA SER A 106 -14.85 6.44 11.93
C SER A 106 -14.06 7.20 10.86
N VAL A 107 -12.98 6.62 10.32
CA VAL A 107 -12.11 7.26 9.31
C VAL A 107 -12.04 6.48 8.00
N ARG A 108 -12.85 5.41 7.85
CA ARG A 108 -12.97 4.65 6.60
C ARG A 108 -13.82 5.45 5.60
N GLY A 109 -13.27 5.74 4.43
CA GLY A 109 -14.03 6.29 3.30
C GLY A 109 -14.63 5.19 2.42
N THR A 110 -15.48 5.60 1.48
CA THR A 110 -15.89 4.73 0.37
C THR A 110 -14.69 4.53 -0.57
N PRO A 111 -14.42 3.30 -1.04
CA PRO A 111 -13.37 3.07 -2.02
C PRO A 111 -13.50 4.01 -3.22
N THR A 112 -12.42 4.68 -3.56
CA THR A 112 -12.32 5.54 -4.74
C THR A 112 -11.68 4.83 -5.93
N VAL A 113 -11.01 3.69 -5.69
CA VAL A 113 -10.45 2.79 -6.70
C VAL A 113 -10.85 1.37 -6.37
N VAL A 114 -11.43 0.64 -7.33
CA VAL A 114 -11.96 -0.72 -7.12
C VAL A 114 -11.45 -1.64 -8.22
N ILE A 115 -10.94 -2.82 -7.84
CA ILE A 115 -10.54 -3.91 -8.75
C ILE A 115 -11.01 -5.27 -8.27
#